data_AF-A0A938KGS8-F1
#
_entry.id   AF-A0A938KGS8-F1
#
_cell.length_a   1.000
_cell.length_b   1.000
_cell.length_c   1.000
_cell.angle_alpha   90.00
_cell.angle_beta   90.00
_cell.angle_gamma   90.00
#
_symmetry.space_group_name_H-M   'P 1'
#
loop_
_entity.id
_entity.type
_entity.pdbx_description
1 polymer ?
#
loop_
_entity_poly.entity_id
_entity_poly.type
_entity_poly.pdbx_seq_one_letter_code
_entity_poly.pdbx_strand_id
1 'polypeptide(L)' 'MILTLDAKRRFSIPAALAPAEPGDAFAAFYDEAEDEIVLRRVKRKPRNWLAVLKSCPVPMDDLPPRSRQLPKKLKL' A
#
# COMPACT_ATOMS: atom_id res chain seq x y z
N MET A 1 15.24 -25.94 0.72
CA MET A 1 16.09 -24.72 0.84
C MET A 1 15.90 -24.17 2.24
N ILE A 2 16.96 -23.87 2.97
CA ILE A 2 16.86 -23.41 4.38
C ILE A 2 16.77 -21.88 4.38
N LEU A 3 15.74 -21.34 5.03
CA LEU A 3 15.59 -19.89 5.25
C LEU A 3 16.08 -19.57 6.66
N THR A 4 16.99 -18.60 6.78
CA THR A 4 17.52 -18.15 8.06
C THR A 4 16.80 -16.90 8.54
N LEU A 5 16.55 -16.83 9.85
CA LEU A 5 16.07 -15.63 10.51
C LEU A 5 17.22 -14.61 10.61
N ASP A 6 16.98 -13.40 10.13
CA ASP A 6 17.83 -12.27 10.46
C ASP A 6 17.65 -11.87 11.95
N ALA A 7 18.60 -11.12 12.51
CA ALA A 7 18.58 -10.60 13.88
C ALA A 7 17.33 -9.79 14.21
N LYS A 8 16.69 -9.18 13.19
CA LYS A 8 15.42 -8.45 13.30
C LYS A 8 14.18 -9.32 13.11
N ARG A 9 14.33 -10.64 13.13
CA ARG A 9 13.28 -11.64 12.87
C ARG A 9 12.63 -11.51 11.48
N ARG A 10 13.44 -11.23 10.47
CA ARG A 10 12.99 -11.10 9.07
C ARG A 10 13.44 -12.33 8.29
N PHE A 11 12.57 -12.82 7.40
CA PHE A 11 12.91 -13.88 6.45
C PHE A 11 12.94 -13.29 5.03
N SER A 12 13.96 -13.68 4.27
CA SER A 12 14.08 -13.30 2.86
C SER A 12 13.56 -14.45 1.99
N ILE A 13 12.48 -14.19 1.24
CA ILE A 13 11.91 -15.18 0.32
C ILE A 13 12.52 -14.95 -1.06
N PRO A 14 13.10 -15.98 -1.72
CA PRO A 14 13.60 -15.80 -3.08
C PRO A 14 12.46 -15.48 -4.05
N ALA A 15 12.73 -14.57 -4.98
CA ALA A 15 11.77 -14.16 -6.00
C ALA A 15 11.27 -15.34 -6.87
N ALA A 16 12.11 -16.36 -7.06
CA ALA A 16 11.75 -17.56 -7.81
C ALA A 16 10.65 -18.40 -7.13
N LEU A 17 10.54 -18.34 -5.79
CA LEU A 17 9.56 -19.12 -5.03
C LEU A 17 8.21 -18.39 -4.94
N ALA A 18 8.25 -17.08 -4.77
CA ALA A 18 7.06 -16.24 -4.70
C ALA A 18 7.33 -14.90 -5.39
N PRO A 19 6.81 -14.66 -6.61
CA PRO A 19 7.00 -13.40 -7.31
C PRO A 19 6.19 -12.30 -6.62
N ALA A 20 6.81 -11.55 -5.72
CA ALA A 20 6.18 -10.48 -4.94
C ALA A 20 6.70 -9.11 -5.39
N GLU A 21 5.82 -8.11 -5.38
CA GLU A 21 6.18 -6.72 -5.68
C GLU A 21 6.31 -5.89 -4.39
N PRO A 22 7.12 -4.81 -4.39
CA PRO A 22 7.17 -3.89 -3.27
C PRO A 22 5.77 -3.36 -2.91
N GLY A 23 5.32 -3.61 -1.69
CA GLY A 23 4.00 -3.20 -1.21
C GLY A 23 2.94 -4.29 -1.20
N ASP A 24 3.25 -5.50 -1.70
CA ASP A 24 2.44 -6.69 -1.44
C ASP A 24 2.38 -6.98 0.06
N ALA A 25 1.19 -7.37 0.53
CA ALA A 25 0.95 -7.75 1.91
C ALA A 25 0.62 -9.24 1.98
N PHE A 26 1.11 -9.91 3.03
CA PHE A 26 0.83 -11.31 3.30
C PHE A 26 0.24 -11.44 4.70
N ALA A 27 -0.81 -12.26 4.83
CA ALA A 27 -1.30 -12.70 6.12
C ALA A 27 -0.44 -13.89 6.54
N ALA A 28 0.11 -13.83 7.75
CA ALA A 28 0.90 -14.89 8.33
C ALA A 28 0.06 -15.65 9.35
N PHE A 29 0.01 -16.97 9.23
CA PHE A 29 -0.59 -17.86 10.19
C PHE A 29 0.44 -18.90 10.61
N TYR A 30 0.41 -19.28 11.88
CA TYR A 30 1.20 -20.39 12.38
C TYR A 30 0.27 -21.58 12.56
N ASP A 31 0.62 -22.70 11.96
CA ASP A 31 -0.07 -23.97 12.11
C ASP A 31 0.69 -24.80 13.14
N GLU A 32 0.11 -24.93 14.35
CA GLU A 32 0.70 -25.66 15.46
C GLU A 32 0.76 -27.18 15.22
N ALA A 33 -0.09 -27.72 14.35
CA ALA A 33 -0.14 -29.15 14.09
C ALA A 33 1.02 -29.61 13.20
N GLU A 34 1.38 -28.79 12.21
CA GLU A 34 2.44 -29.09 11.23
C GLU A 34 3.75 -28.32 11.52
N ASP A 35 3.77 -27.46 12.55
CA ASP A 35 4.89 -26.54 12.87
C ASP A 35 5.28 -25.64 11.68
N GLU A 36 4.28 -25.18 10.92
CA GLU A 36 4.47 -24.42 9.68
C GLU A 36 4.04 -22.95 9.81
N ILE A 37 4.77 -22.05 9.12
CA ILE A 37 4.36 -20.66 8.94
C ILE A 37 3.79 -20.50 7.53
N VAL A 38 2.49 -20.30 7.44
CA VAL A 38 1.78 -20.12 6.17
C VAL A 38 1.64 -18.63 5.86
N LEU A 39 2.22 -18.21 4.74
CA LEU A 39 2.13 -16.84 4.22
C LEU A 39 1.14 -16.78 3.06
N ARG A 40 -0.06 -16.24 3.31
CA ARG A 40 -1.08 -16.06 2.27
C ARG A 40 -1.05 -14.64 1.72
N ARG A 41 -0.91 -14.48 0.40
CA ARG A 41 -0.99 -13.14 -0.23
C ARG A 41 -2.37 -12.52 0.01
N VAL A 42 -2.38 -11.34 0.60
CA VAL A 42 -3.57 -10.50 0.71
C VAL A 42 -3.67 -9.72 -0.59
N LYS A 43 -4.55 -10.17 -1.48
CA LYS A 43 -4.90 -9.38 -2.66
C LYS A 43 -5.45 -8.05 -2.16
N ARG A 44 -4.65 -6.99 -2.24
CA ARG A 44 -5.18 -5.64 -2.08
C ARG A 44 -6.22 -5.48 -3.17
N LYS A 45 -7.49 -5.27 -2.80
CA LYS A 45 -8.45 -4.74 -3.76
C LYS A 45 -7.77 -3.51 -4.37
N PRO A 46 -7.70 -3.35 -5.70
CA PRO A 46 -7.20 -2.13 -6.27
C PRO A 46 -8.00 -1.01 -5.62
N ARG A 47 -7.35 -0.22 -4.76
CA ARG A 47 -7.98 0.97 -4.22
C ARG A 47 -8.11 1.85 -5.44
N ASN A 48 -9.31 1.84 -6.03
CA ASN A 48 -9.68 2.83 -7.02
C ASN A 48 -9.79 4.15 -6.26
N TRP A 49 -8.65 4.76 -5.99
CA TRP A 49 -8.55 6.03 -5.29
C TRP A 49 -9.38 7.08 -6.01
N LEU A 50 -9.53 6.97 -7.33
CA LEU A 50 -10.42 7.81 -8.12
C LEU A 50 -11.90 7.57 -7.79
N ALA A 51 -12.34 6.34 -7.50
CA ALA A 51 -13.70 6.10 -6.99
C ALA A 51 -13.89 6.69 -5.58
N VAL A 52 -12.87 6.60 -4.71
CA VAL A 52 -12.91 7.21 -3.38
C VAL A 52 -12.98 8.74 -3.49
N LEU A 53 -12.17 9.36 -4.34
CA LEU A 53 -12.19 10.80 -4.60
C LEU A 53 -13.52 11.25 -5.21
N LYS A 54 -14.12 10.44 -6.11
CA LYS A 54 -15.47 10.70 -6.65
C LYS A 54 -16.58 10.58 -5.60
N SER A 55 -16.37 9.81 -4.53
CA SER A 55 -17.32 9.68 -3.43
C SER A 55 -17.25 10.82 -2.41
N CYS A 56 -16.36 11.80 -2.58
CA CYS A 56 -16.35 12.98 -1.71
C CYS A 56 -17.71 13.70 -1.79
N PRO A 57 -18.40 13.87 -0.64
CA PRO A 57 -19.71 14.52 -0.61
C PRO A 57 -19.61 16.05 -0.74
N VAL A 58 -18.40 16.60 -0.67
CA VAL A 58 -18.14 18.04 -0.72
C VAL A 58 -18.10 18.49 -2.19
N PRO A 59 -18.99 19.41 -2.61
CA PRO A 59 -18.92 20.03 -3.93
C PRO A 59 -17.56 20.72 -4.11
N MET A 60 -16.98 20.63 -5.31
CA MET A 60 -15.70 21.31 -5.58
C MET A 60 -15.83 22.84 -5.48
N ASP A 61 -17.05 23.37 -5.58
CA ASP A 61 -17.37 24.79 -5.45
C ASP A 61 -17.50 25.27 -4.00
N ASP A 62 -17.55 24.34 -3.02
CA ASP A 62 -17.56 24.64 -1.58
C ASP A 62 -16.14 24.88 -1.02
N LEU A 63 -15.19 25.16 -1.91
CA LEU A 63 -13.84 25.53 -1.51
C LEU A 63 -13.84 26.95 -0.93
N PRO A 64 -13.23 27.17 0.25
CA PRO A 64 -13.13 28.50 0.82
C PRO A 64 -12.40 29.43 -0.16
N PRO A 65 -12.83 30.70 -0.26
CA PRO A 65 -12.17 31.65 -1.14
C PRO A 65 -10.71 31.81 -0.73
N ARG A 66 -9.84 31.87 -1.72
CA ARG A 66 -8.41 32.04 -1.49
C ARG A 66 -8.17 33.38 -0.80
N SER A 67 -7.43 33.36 0.32
CA SER A 67 -7.11 34.57 1.10
C SER A 67 -6.24 35.59 0.36
N ARG A 68 -5.56 35.19 -0.71
CA ARG A 68 -4.68 36.05 -1.52
C ARG A 68 -4.94 35.86 -3.00
N GLN A 69 -4.85 36.94 -3.77
CA GLN A 69 -4.89 36.88 -5.23
C GLN A 69 -3.76 36.01 -5.79
N LEU A 70 -3.97 35.44 -6.98
CA LEU A 70 -2.92 34.76 -7.72
C LEU A 70 -1.77 35.73 -8.00
N PRO A 71 -0.50 35.28 -7.96
CA PRO A 71 0.62 36.11 -8.37
C PRO A 71 0.37 36.59 -9.80
N LYS A 72 0.46 37.91 -10.01
CA LYS A 72 0.35 38.50 -11.34
C LYS A 72 1.46 37.91 -12.21
N LYS A 73 1.11 37.39 -13.38
CA LYS A 73 2.10 37.04 -14.39
C LYS A 73 2.84 38.32 -14.76
N LEU A 74 4.08 38.46 -14.28
CA LEU A 74 4.98 39.47 -14.79
C LEU A 74 5.17 39.15 -16.27
N LYS A 75 4.84 40.10 -17.14
CA LYS A 75 5.23 40.00 -18.55
C LYS A 75 6.75 40.05 -18.57
N LEU A 76 7.36 38.96 -19.03
CA LEU A 76 8.78 38.90 -19.37
C LEU A 76 9.05 39.82 -20.56
#